data_AF-A0A3N5P5V9-F1
#
_entry.id   AF-A0A3N5P5V9-F1
#
_cell.length_a   1.000
_cell.length_b   1.000
_cell.length_c   1.000
_cell.angle_alpha   90.00
_cell.angle_beta   90.00
_cell.angle_gamma   90.00
#
_symmetry.space_group_name_H-M   'P 1'
#
loop_
_entity.id
_entity.type
_entity.pdbx_description
1 polymer ?
#
loop_
_entity_poly.entity_id
_entity_poly.type
_entity_poly.pdbx_seq_one_letter_code
_entity_poly.pdbx_strand_id
1 'polypeptide(L)'
;MTFFSLGIVRGLVAQVLGTLLGMGLVVGIRALMGLEPWKAEPAAVTGAMLGAITFLIGAGTMSDWFKWAGGKETPIHHGPPRGRPAWTRYFGVDYSHKVIGIQYIVLSIFLLLVGGAMASIFRVELAASGRQFLDPAVFNTMIGMHGWGMIISILLGVSGLANYLIPLLIGADDMAFPRLNAWAFWINVPAGLVFLASMVVGGWNTGWTGYPPLSAQAPLGM
;
A
#
# COMPACT_ATOMS: atom_id res chain seq x y z
N MET A 1 -18.56 17.73 8.50
CA MET A 1 -17.41 16.96 8.00
C MET A 1 -17.85 16.22 6.75
N THR A 2 -17.15 16.35 5.62
CA THR A 2 -17.47 15.57 4.41
C THR A 2 -16.58 14.33 4.35
N PHE A 3 -17.09 13.21 3.86
CA PHE A 3 -16.31 11.96 3.69
C PHE A 3 -15.02 12.18 2.89
N PHE A 4 -15.09 13.01 1.85
CA PHE A 4 -13.96 13.43 1.01
C PHE A 4 -12.88 14.26 1.73
N SER A 5 -13.09 14.66 2.99
CA SER A 5 -12.12 15.43 3.75
C SER A 5 -11.06 14.57 4.45
N LEU A 6 -11.25 13.23 4.51
CA LEU A 6 -10.29 12.30 5.12
C LEU A 6 -9.04 12.14 4.25
N GLY A 7 -7.87 12.03 4.89
CA GLY A 7 -6.58 11.88 4.20
C GLY A 7 -6.58 10.65 3.29
N ILE A 8 -6.97 9.49 3.85
CA ILE A 8 -7.04 8.24 3.10
C ILE A 8 -7.97 8.33 1.89
N VAL A 9 -9.14 8.98 2.01
CA VAL A 9 -10.10 9.10 0.90
C VAL A 9 -9.52 9.95 -0.23
N ARG A 10 -8.90 11.09 0.10
CA ARG A 10 -8.22 11.92 -0.91
C ARG A 10 -7.07 11.18 -1.56
N GLY A 11 -6.30 10.42 -0.78
CA GLY A 11 -5.24 9.54 -1.27
C GLY A 11 -5.77 8.50 -2.26
N LEU A 12 -6.85 7.79 -1.92
CA LEU A 12 -7.47 6.78 -2.77
C LEU A 12 -7.98 7.36 -4.09
N VAL A 13 -8.66 8.51 -4.04
CA VAL A 13 -9.12 9.21 -5.26
C VAL A 13 -7.92 9.62 -6.10
N ALA A 14 -6.89 10.19 -5.49
CA ALA A 14 -5.67 10.59 -6.20
C ALA A 14 -4.92 9.38 -6.78
N GLN A 15 -4.94 8.23 -6.12
CA GLN A 15 -4.35 6.98 -6.61
C GLN A 15 -5.03 6.53 -7.89
N VAL A 16 -6.36 6.46 -7.91
CA VAL A 16 -7.12 6.07 -9.11
C VAL A 16 -6.83 7.01 -10.27
N LEU A 17 -6.90 8.33 -10.03
CA LEU A 17 -6.62 9.33 -11.07
C LEU A 17 -5.17 9.26 -11.56
N GLY A 18 -4.21 9.07 -10.65
CA GLY A 18 -2.79 8.92 -10.99
C GLY A 18 -2.50 7.65 -11.76
N THR A 19 -3.17 6.53 -11.43
CA THR A 19 -3.06 5.28 -12.18
C THR A 19 -3.55 5.46 -13.61
N LEU A 20 -4.72 6.07 -13.80
CA LEU A 20 -5.28 6.35 -15.13
C LEU A 20 -4.37 7.31 -15.92
N LEU A 21 -3.83 8.34 -15.26
CA LEU A 21 -2.88 9.26 -15.88
C LEU A 21 -1.59 8.54 -16.32
N GLY A 22 -1.06 7.65 -15.48
CA GLY A 22 0.18 6.91 -15.77
C GLY A 22 -0.01 5.91 -16.92
N MET A 23 -1.16 5.22 -16.95
CA MET A 23 -1.57 4.39 -18.07
C MET A 23 -1.68 5.22 -19.36
N GLY A 24 -2.39 6.36 -19.30
CA GLY A 24 -2.57 7.25 -20.44
C GLY A 24 -1.24 7.83 -20.96
N LEU A 25 -0.29 8.14 -20.07
CA LEU A 25 1.04 8.62 -20.44
C LEU A 25 1.80 7.56 -21.27
N VAL A 26 1.81 6.30 -20.81
CA VAL A 26 2.45 5.21 -21.55
C VAL A 26 1.79 4.99 -22.91
N VAL A 27 0.46 4.98 -22.95
CA VAL A 27 -0.31 4.84 -24.19
C VAL A 27 0.03 5.96 -25.17
N GLY A 28 0.08 7.21 -24.70
CA GLY A 28 0.43 8.38 -25.51
C GLY A 28 1.87 8.31 -26.04
N ILE A 29 2.84 7.99 -25.19
CA ILE A 29 4.26 7.86 -25.60
C ILE A 29 4.40 6.76 -26.65
N ARG A 30 3.77 5.60 -26.44
CA ARG A 30 3.82 4.48 -27.40
C ARG A 30 3.21 4.85 -28.74
N ALA A 31 2.08 5.54 -28.73
CA ALA A 31 1.45 6.05 -29.96
C ALA A 31 2.37 7.03 -30.70
N LEU A 32 3.03 7.95 -29.99
CA LEU A 32 4.00 8.90 -30.57
C LEU A 32 5.25 8.20 -31.14
N MET A 33 5.63 7.05 -30.58
CA MET A 33 6.72 6.22 -31.09
C MET A 33 6.32 5.34 -32.30
N GLY A 34 5.07 5.42 -32.77
CA GLY A 34 4.54 4.55 -33.82
C GLY A 34 4.38 3.09 -33.40
N LEU A 35 4.36 2.82 -32.09
CA LEU A 35 4.10 1.49 -31.53
C LEU A 35 2.60 1.28 -31.31
N GLU A 36 2.20 0.02 -31.14
CA GLU A 36 0.85 -0.31 -30.68
C GLU A 36 0.58 0.40 -29.33
N PRO A 37 -0.46 1.24 -29.21
CA PRO A 37 -0.62 2.11 -28.05
C PRO A 37 -0.80 1.36 -26.72
N TRP A 38 -1.54 0.25 -26.70
CA TRP A 38 -1.89 -0.47 -25.47
C TRP A 38 -1.04 -1.72 -25.24
N LYS A 39 0.01 -1.56 -24.42
CA LYS A 39 0.71 -2.71 -23.83
C LYS A 39 0.41 -2.79 -22.33
N ALA A 40 -0.33 -3.84 -21.94
CA ALA A 40 -0.93 -3.97 -20.61
C ALA A 40 0.09 -3.84 -19.46
N GLU A 41 1.23 -4.54 -19.54
CA GLU A 41 2.23 -4.54 -18.47
C GLU A 41 2.89 -3.16 -18.26
N PRO A 42 3.51 -2.51 -19.27
CA PRO A 42 4.04 -1.17 -19.10
C PRO A 42 3.00 -0.15 -18.63
N ALA A 43 1.76 -0.23 -19.13
CA ALA A 43 0.68 0.67 -18.74
C ALA A 43 0.29 0.46 -17.27
N ALA A 44 0.11 -0.79 -16.84
CA ALA A 44 -0.27 -1.12 -15.47
C ALA A 44 0.83 -0.82 -14.46
N VAL A 45 2.08 -1.15 -14.76
CA VAL A 45 3.23 -0.86 -13.87
C VAL A 45 3.42 0.65 -13.71
N THR A 46 3.47 1.39 -14.82
CA THR A 46 3.62 2.86 -14.78
C THR A 46 2.42 3.52 -14.11
N GLY A 47 1.21 3.03 -14.39
CA GLY A 47 -0.01 3.44 -13.71
C GLY A 47 0.09 3.22 -12.20
N ALA A 48 0.41 2.01 -11.75
CA ALA A 48 0.52 1.69 -10.33
C ALA A 48 1.59 2.55 -9.63
N MET A 49 2.74 2.78 -10.27
CA MET A 49 3.79 3.67 -9.75
C MET A 49 3.31 5.11 -9.61
N LEU A 50 2.71 5.68 -10.65
CA LEU A 50 2.21 7.05 -10.60
C LEU A 50 1.06 7.19 -9.62
N GLY A 51 0.16 6.20 -9.57
CA GLY A 51 -0.93 6.10 -8.61
C GLY A 51 -0.42 6.07 -7.16
N ALA A 52 0.65 5.32 -6.86
CA ALA A 52 1.24 5.33 -5.53
C ALA A 52 1.83 6.70 -5.15
N ILE A 53 2.46 7.38 -6.10
CA ILE A 53 3.00 8.74 -5.89
C ILE A 53 1.85 9.74 -5.65
N THR A 54 0.82 9.72 -6.48
CA THR A 54 -0.33 10.63 -6.34
C THR A 54 -1.13 10.31 -5.08
N PHE A 55 -1.19 9.05 -4.64
CA PHE A 55 -1.76 8.69 -3.34
C PHE A 55 -1.07 9.44 -2.21
N LEU A 56 0.28 9.42 -2.16
CA LEU A 56 1.05 10.09 -1.12
C LEU A 56 0.80 11.60 -1.11
N ILE A 57 0.76 12.20 -2.30
CA ILE A 57 0.44 13.63 -2.47
C ILE A 57 -0.99 13.92 -2.00
N GLY A 58 -1.98 13.14 -2.44
CA GLY A 58 -3.39 13.33 -2.13
C GLY A 58 -3.73 13.07 -0.65
N ALA A 59 -3.07 12.09 -0.03
CA ALA A 59 -3.17 11.82 1.41
C ALA A 59 -2.64 13.00 2.24
N GLY A 60 -1.68 13.75 1.67
CA GLY A 60 -1.09 14.94 2.25
C GLY A 60 0.24 14.67 2.93
N THR A 61 0.87 13.51 2.71
CA THR A 61 2.18 13.21 3.30
C THR A 61 3.18 14.23 2.75
N MET A 62 3.26 14.40 1.44
CA MET A 62 4.19 15.33 0.77
C MET A 62 3.90 16.83 1.01
N SER A 63 2.82 17.18 1.74
CA SER A 63 2.35 18.57 1.85
C SER A 63 3.35 19.52 2.50
N ASP A 64 4.06 19.07 3.53
CA ASP A 64 5.02 19.93 4.25
C ASP A 64 6.34 20.10 3.48
N TRP A 65 6.75 19.08 2.70
CA TRP A 65 7.87 19.20 1.75
C TRP A 65 7.60 20.24 0.67
N PHE A 66 6.39 20.27 0.11
CA PHE A 66 6.02 21.31 -0.88
C PHE A 66 5.98 22.71 -0.28
N LYS A 67 5.55 22.85 0.99
CA LYS A 67 5.60 24.12 1.70
C LYS A 67 7.03 24.59 1.92
N TRP A 68 7.95 23.69 2.29
CA TRP A 68 9.37 23.99 2.42
C TRP A 68 10.01 24.43 1.11
N ALA A 69 9.69 23.78 -0.01
CA ALA A 69 10.16 24.20 -1.33
C ALA A 69 9.73 25.64 -1.68
N GLY A 70 8.61 26.11 -1.12
CA GLY A 70 8.14 27.49 -1.20
C GLY A 70 8.56 28.41 -0.04
N GLY A 71 9.51 27.99 0.81
CA GLY A 71 10.03 28.78 1.93
C GLY A 71 9.05 28.97 3.10
N LYS A 72 7.98 28.17 3.18
CA LYS A 72 6.99 28.25 4.26
C LYS A 72 7.37 27.36 5.43
N GLU A 73 7.40 27.92 6.63
CA GLU A 73 7.57 27.15 7.84
C GLU A 73 6.39 26.22 8.11
N THR A 74 6.69 25.04 8.63
CA THR A 74 5.68 24.04 8.99
C THR A 74 5.98 23.57 10.42
N PRO A 75 5.36 24.18 11.44
CA PRO A 75 5.49 23.67 12.79
C PRO A 75 4.85 22.28 12.90
N ILE A 76 5.47 21.40 13.68
CA ILE A 76 4.89 20.09 13.97
C ILE A 76 3.72 20.30 14.93
N HIS A 77 2.56 19.79 14.56
CA HIS A 77 1.37 19.79 15.41
C HIS A 77 0.91 18.35 15.60
N HIS A 78 0.74 17.95 16.87
CA HIS A 78 0.11 16.69 17.22
C HIS A 78 -1.37 16.92 17.47
N GLY A 79 -2.21 16.06 16.89
CA GLY A 79 -3.65 16.07 17.15
C GLY A 79 -4.49 16.09 15.87
N PRO A 80 -5.81 15.93 16.02
CA PRO A 80 -6.71 15.98 14.89
C PRO A 80 -6.67 17.36 14.21
N PRO A 81 -6.99 17.44 12.91
CA PRO A 81 -7.14 18.72 12.24
C PRO A 81 -8.13 19.62 12.98
N ARG A 82 -7.84 20.93 13.06
CA ARG A 82 -8.69 21.91 13.77
C ARG A 82 -10.17 21.78 13.36
N GLY A 83 -11.04 21.74 14.36
CA GLY A 83 -12.49 21.62 14.14
C GLY A 83 -12.97 20.23 13.69
N ARG A 84 -12.13 19.18 13.82
CA ARG A 84 -12.52 17.80 13.49
C ARG A 84 -12.49 16.87 14.70
N PRO A 85 -13.34 15.82 14.72
CA PRO A 85 -13.31 14.80 15.76
C PRO A 85 -11.94 14.11 15.85
N ALA A 86 -11.54 13.73 17.07
CA ALA A 86 -10.24 13.11 17.35
C ALA A 86 -9.95 11.85 16.53
N TRP A 87 -10.97 11.02 16.27
CA TRP A 87 -10.82 9.78 15.52
C TRP A 87 -10.36 9.99 14.06
N THR A 88 -10.59 11.18 13.48
CA THR A 88 -10.25 11.45 12.08
C THR A 88 -8.73 11.40 11.82
N ARG A 89 -7.91 11.56 12.87
CA ARG A 89 -6.45 11.48 12.77
C ARG A 89 -5.94 10.10 12.35
N TYR A 90 -6.68 9.03 12.65
CA TYR A 90 -6.28 7.67 12.26
C TYR A 90 -6.47 7.41 10.76
N PHE A 91 -7.28 8.21 10.08
CA PHE A 91 -7.55 8.12 8.64
C PHE A 91 -6.86 9.24 7.84
N GLY A 92 -5.84 9.87 8.43
CA GLY A 92 -5.06 10.92 7.79
C GLY A 92 -3.63 10.99 8.34
N VAL A 93 -2.82 11.86 7.73
CA VAL A 93 -1.44 12.07 8.17
C VAL A 93 -1.43 12.72 9.55
N ASP A 94 -0.74 12.07 10.48
CA ASP A 94 -0.45 12.54 11.83
C ASP A 94 1.04 12.31 12.09
N TYR A 95 1.66 13.12 12.93
CA TYR A 95 3.09 13.03 13.24
C TYR A 95 3.38 12.32 14.56
N SER A 96 2.37 12.08 15.38
CA SER A 96 2.55 11.38 16.66
C SER A 96 2.89 9.92 16.45
N HIS A 97 4.03 9.48 16.98
CA HIS A 97 4.44 8.06 16.99
C HIS A 97 3.37 7.10 17.53
N LYS A 98 2.51 7.54 18.45
CA LYS A 98 1.39 6.73 18.99
C LYS A 98 0.31 6.47 17.93
N VAL A 99 -0.06 7.48 17.16
CA VAL A 99 -1.07 7.34 16.10
C VAL A 99 -0.52 6.50 14.96
N ILE A 100 0.71 6.78 14.55
CA ILE A 100 1.39 6.03 13.49
C ILE A 100 1.55 4.55 13.92
N GLY A 101 1.89 4.29 15.18
CA GLY A 101 1.94 2.93 15.73
C GLY A 101 0.61 2.19 15.63
N ILE A 102 -0.50 2.86 15.99
CA ILE A 102 -1.86 2.28 15.84
C ILE A 102 -2.19 2.03 14.36
N GLN A 103 -1.85 2.97 13.48
CA GLN A 103 -2.06 2.83 12.04
C GLN A 103 -1.34 1.61 11.45
N TYR A 104 -0.07 1.38 11.83
CA TYR A 104 0.69 0.19 11.48
C TYR A 104 0.03 -1.10 12.01
N ILE A 105 -0.38 -1.13 13.28
CA ILE A 105 -1.00 -2.32 13.91
C ILE A 105 -2.31 -2.68 13.21
N VAL A 106 -3.16 -1.69 12.90
CA VAL A 106 -4.42 -1.93 12.20
C VAL A 106 -4.17 -2.51 10.80
N LEU A 107 -3.22 -1.94 10.05
CA LEU A 107 -2.86 -2.45 8.73
C LEU A 107 -2.24 -3.86 8.80
N SER A 108 -1.39 -4.11 9.80
CA SER A 108 -0.81 -5.41 10.09
C SER A 108 -1.88 -6.47 10.34
N ILE A 109 -2.87 -6.18 11.20
CA ILE A 109 -3.97 -7.10 11.51
C ILE A 109 -4.82 -7.34 10.27
N PHE A 110 -5.10 -6.29 9.48
CA PHE A 110 -5.83 -6.46 8.22
C PHE A 110 -5.11 -7.43 7.26
N LEU A 111 -3.81 -7.24 7.02
CA LEU A 111 -3.03 -8.14 6.17
C LEU A 111 -2.89 -9.55 6.76
N LEU A 112 -2.83 -9.67 8.10
CA LEU A 112 -2.84 -10.97 8.78
C LEU A 112 -4.14 -11.73 8.48
N LEU A 113 -5.28 -11.05 8.54
CA LEU A 113 -6.58 -11.66 8.26
C LEU A 113 -6.71 -12.04 6.79
N VAL A 114 -6.26 -11.18 5.86
CA VAL A 114 -6.27 -11.49 4.42
C VAL A 114 -5.35 -12.68 4.10
N GLY A 115 -4.11 -12.65 4.60
CA GLY A 115 -3.15 -13.74 4.46
C GLY A 115 -3.64 -15.04 5.08
N GLY A 116 -4.18 -14.98 6.29
CA GLY A 116 -4.76 -16.12 6.99
C GLY A 116 -5.98 -16.71 6.26
N ALA A 117 -6.85 -15.87 5.70
CA ALA A 117 -7.99 -16.30 4.92
C ALA A 117 -7.54 -17.07 3.65
N MET A 118 -6.55 -16.56 2.91
CA MET A 118 -5.98 -17.27 1.76
C MET A 118 -5.42 -18.65 2.17
N ALA A 119 -4.75 -18.74 3.33
CA ALA A 119 -4.27 -20.03 3.85
C ALA A 119 -5.37 -21.00 4.22
N SER A 120 -6.46 -20.53 4.83
CA SER A 120 -7.61 -21.37 5.09
C SER A 120 -8.21 -21.90 3.79
N ILE A 121 -8.32 -21.05 2.76
CA ILE A 121 -8.90 -21.44 1.46
C ILE A 121 -8.06 -22.54 0.77
N PHE A 122 -6.75 -22.35 0.58
CA PHE A 122 -5.95 -23.38 -0.09
C PHE A 122 -5.78 -24.65 0.76
N ARG A 123 -5.92 -24.58 2.08
CA ARG A 123 -5.94 -25.78 2.93
C ARG A 123 -7.22 -26.59 2.76
N VAL A 124 -8.36 -25.94 2.52
CA VAL A 124 -9.61 -26.65 2.18
C VAL A 124 -9.47 -27.32 0.81
N GLU A 125 -8.81 -26.70 -0.17
CA GLU A 125 -8.48 -27.35 -1.45
C GLU A 125 -7.62 -28.61 -1.25
N LEU A 126 -6.68 -28.59 -0.31
CA LEU A 126 -5.79 -29.73 0.00
C LEU A 126 -6.39 -30.77 0.97
N ALA A 127 -7.65 -30.62 1.39
CA ALA A 127 -8.27 -31.54 2.35
C ALA A 127 -8.56 -32.93 1.76
N ALA A 128 -8.62 -33.05 0.43
CA ALA A 128 -8.75 -34.31 -0.29
C ALA A 128 -7.81 -34.30 -1.52
N SER A 129 -7.51 -35.50 -2.04
CA SER A 129 -6.70 -35.63 -3.25
C SER A 129 -7.48 -35.20 -4.50
N GLY A 130 -6.74 -34.71 -5.51
CA GLY A 130 -7.32 -34.18 -6.73
C GLY A 130 -7.77 -32.73 -6.59
N ARG A 131 -8.29 -32.17 -7.68
CA ARG A 131 -8.80 -30.80 -7.73
C ARG A 131 -10.21 -30.73 -7.14
N GLN A 132 -10.43 -29.81 -6.21
CA GLN A 132 -11.72 -29.62 -5.55
C GLN A 132 -12.48 -28.43 -6.15
N PHE A 133 -11.99 -27.20 -5.96
CA PHE A 133 -12.68 -25.98 -6.40
C PHE A 133 -11.74 -24.88 -6.91
N LEU A 134 -10.45 -24.90 -6.55
CA LEU A 134 -9.49 -23.91 -7.04
C LEU A 134 -8.90 -24.30 -8.39
N ASP A 135 -8.71 -23.30 -9.24
CA ASP A 135 -7.83 -23.44 -10.40
C ASP A 135 -6.36 -23.44 -10.00
N PRO A 136 -5.48 -24.27 -10.61
CA PRO A 136 -4.05 -24.26 -10.33
C PRO A 136 -3.43 -22.86 -10.36
N ALA A 137 -3.86 -21.98 -11.28
CA ALA A 137 -3.35 -20.61 -11.33
C ALA A 137 -3.78 -19.78 -10.10
N VAL A 138 -5.04 -19.96 -9.67
CA VAL A 138 -5.60 -19.29 -8.47
C VAL A 138 -4.98 -19.86 -7.20
N PHE A 139 -4.78 -21.17 -7.12
CA PHE A 139 -4.11 -21.84 -6.02
C PHE A 139 -2.68 -21.32 -5.84
N ASN A 140 -1.90 -21.26 -6.92
CA ASN A 140 -0.54 -20.73 -6.88
C ASN A 140 -0.51 -19.25 -6.46
N THR A 141 -1.45 -18.45 -6.98
CA THR A 141 -1.64 -17.05 -6.59
C THR A 141 -1.92 -16.90 -5.10
N MET A 142 -2.86 -17.68 -4.56
CA MET A 142 -3.21 -17.63 -3.13
C MET A 142 -2.03 -18.03 -2.24
N ILE A 143 -1.21 -19.02 -2.64
CA ILE A 143 -0.02 -19.40 -1.88
C ILE A 143 1.03 -18.29 -1.90
N GLY A 144 1.34 -17.75 -3.08
CA GLY A 144 2.33 -16.67 -3.22
C GLY A 144 1.93 -15.43 -2.42
N MET A 145 0.68 -15.00 -2.56
CA MET A 145 0.13 -13.86 -1.84
C MET A 145 -0.05 -14.12 -0.35
N HIS A 146 -0.37 -15.34 0.07
CA HIS A 146 -0.33 -15.70 1.49
C HIS A 146 1.07 -15.45 2.06
N GLY A 147 2.12 -15.97 1.42
CA GLY A 147 3.50 -15.79 1.88
C GLY A 147 3.88 -14.31 2.03
N TRP A 148 3.64 -13.51 1.00
CA TRP A 148 3.91 -12.06 1.04
C TRP A 148 3.05 -11.32 2.07
N GLY A 149 1.75 -11.62 2.13
CA GLY A 149 0.82 -11.00 3.07
C GLY A 149 1.22 -11.25 4.53
N MET A 150 1.67 -12.46 4.86
CA MET A 150 2.13 -12.80 6.20
C MET A 150 3.45 -12.11 6.57
N ILE A 151 4.42 -12.04 5.64
CA ILE A 151 5.70 -11.36 5.85
C ILE A 151 5.47 -9.86 6.06
N ILE A 152 4.70 -9.21 5.20
CA ILE A 152 4.41 -7.78 5.35
C ILE A 152 3.65 -7.54 6.64
N SER A 153 2.65 -8.38 6.96
CA SER A 153 1.91 -8.27 8.21
C SER A 153 2.83 -8.25 9.43
N ILE A 154 3.72 -9.23 9.60
CA ILE A 154 4.59 -9.27 10.77
C ILE A 154 5.56 -8.08 10.82
N LEU A 155 6.11 -7.65 9.69
CA LEU A 155 6.99 -6.48 9.62
C LEU A 155 6.28 -5.18 10.01
N LEU A 156 5.04 -4.98 9.55
CA LEU A 156 4.21 -3.85 9.94
C LEU A 156 3.80 -3.92 11.41
N GLY A 157 3.48 -5.12 11.93
CA GLY A 157 3.12 -5.32 13.33
C GLY A 157 4.26 -4.94 14.27
N VAL A 158 5.48 -5.43 13.97
CA VAL A 158 6.68 -5.07 14.73
C VAL A 158 6.98 -3.58 14.62
N SER A 159 6.85 -3.00 13.42
CA SER A 159 7.04 -1.57 13.19
C SER A 159 6.02 -0.71 13.94
N GLY A 160 4.77 -1.17 14.06
CA GLY A 160 3.73 -0.50 14.83
C GLY A 160 3.98 -0.52 16.33
N LEU A 161 4.38 -1.67 16.86
CA LEU A 161 4.81 -1.80 18.26
C LEU A 161 6.04 -0.94 18.56
N ALA A 162 7.04 -0.96 17.67
CA ALA A 162 8.25 -0.14 17.80
C ALA A 162 7.92 1.36 17.82
N ASN A 163 7.09 1.83 16.88
CA ASN A 163 6.62 3.20 16.83
C ASN A 163 5.89 3.62 18.12
N TYR A 164 5.03 2.75 18.64
CA TYR A 164 4.24 3.08 19.81
C TYR A 164 5.08 3.07 21.10
N LEU A 165 5.88 2.02 21.30
CA LEU A 165 6.52 1.71 22.58
C LEU A 165 7.92 2.31 22.73
N ILE A 166 8.75 2.33 21.68
CA ILE A 166 10.17 2.70 21.84
C ILE A 166 10.34 4.12 22.38
N PRO A 167 9.67 5.17 21.85
CA PRO A 167 9.79 6.52 22.42
C PRO A 167 9.37 6.55 23.90
N LEU A 168 8.34 5.80 24.28
CA LEU A 168 7.89 5.71 25.68
C LEU A 168 8.92 5.03 26.59
N LEU A 169 9.55 3.96 26.11
CA LEU A 169 10.54 3.21 26.87
C LEU A 169 11.83 4.01 27.13
N ILE A 170 12.23 4.87 26.19
CA ILE A 170 13.41 5.72 26.33
C ILE A 170 13.10 7.12 26.89
N GLY A 171 11.83 7.42 27.19
CA GLY A 171 11.41 8.72 27.71
C GLY A 171 11.49 9.87 26.71
N ALA A 172 11.43 9.58 25.40
CA ALA A 172 11.42 10.58 24.34
C ALA A 172 9.99 11.03 23.99
N ASP A 173 9.83 12.29 23.60
CA ASP A 173 8.53 12.87 23.22
C ASP A 173 7.99 12.30 21.90
N ASP A 174 8.87 12.04 20.92
CA ASP A 174 8.52 11.49 19.60
C ASP A 174 9.75 10.88 18.90
N MET A 175 9.57 10.40 17.66
CA MET A 175 10.63 9.97 16.76
C MET A 175 11.53 11.13 16.32
N ALA A 176 12.80 10.86 16.04
CA ALA A 176 13.75 11.89 15.57
C ALA A 176 13.30 12.61 14.28
N PHE A 177 12.59 11.91 13.39
CA PHE A 177 12.06 12.46 12.15
C PHE A 177 10.56 12.16 12.00
N PRO A 178 9.66 12.89 12.69
CA PRO A 178 8.22 12.58 12.71
C PRO A 178 7.56 12.60 11.33
N ARG A 179 8.03 13.50 10.44
CA ARG A 179 7.53 13.62 9.07
C ARG A 179 7.87 12.40 8.23
N LEU A 180 9.14 11.99 8.28
CA LEU A 180 9.62 10.80 7.57
C LEU A 180 8.94 9.55 8.12
N ASN A 181 8.70 9.50 9.43
CA ASN A 181 7.97 8.41 10.06
C ASN A 181 6.52 8.30 9.55
N ALA A 182 5.80 9.43 9.44
CA ALA A 182 4.47 9.43 8.85
C ALA A 182 4.50 8.97 7.38
N TRP A 183 5.45 9.48 6.59
CA TRP A 183 5.62 9.03 5.20
C TRP A 183 5.91 7.53 5.10
N ALA A 184 6.75 7.00 5.98
CA ALA A 184 7.11 5.59 6.04
C ALA A 184 5.91 4.69 6.34
N PHE A 185 4.93 5.14 7.12
CA PHE A 185 3.67 4.42 7.26
C PHE A 185 2.83 4.50 5.97
N TRP A 186 2.61 5.71 5.47
CA TRP A 186 1.62 5.95 4.42
C TRP A 186 1.98 5.37 3.05
N ILE A 187 3.25 5.06 2.77
CA ILE A 187 3.66 4.32 1.56
C ILE A 187 3.16 2.87 1.54
N ASN A 188 2.90 2.28 2.70
CA ASN A 188 2.40 0.89 2.78
C ASN A 188 0.94 0.77 2.31
N VAL A 189 0.16 1.85 2.39
CA VAL A 189 -1.25 1.84 1.96
C VAL A 189 -1.40 1.62 0.45
N PRO A 190 -0.79 2.43 -0.44
CA PRO A 190 -0.88 2.21 -1.87
C PRO A 190 -0.15 0.92 -2.28
N ALA A 191 0.95 0.56 -1.62
CA ALA A 191 1.65 -0.72 -1.86
C ALA A 191 0.74 -1.92 -1.56
N GLY A 192 0.01 -1.90 -0.43
CA GLY A 192 -0.97 -2.92 -0.09
C GLY A 192 -2.13 -3.00 -1.08
N LEU A 193 -2.57 -1.86 -1.63
CA LEU A 193 -3.61 -1.83 -2.67
C LEU A 193 -3.12 -2.41 -3.99
N VAL A 194 -1.90 -2.10 -4.41
CA VAL A 194 -1.27 -2.71 -5.61
C VAL A 194 -1.11 -4.21 -5.41
N PHE A 195 -0.64 -4.62 -4.22
CA PHE A 195 -0.53 -6.02 -3.85
C PHE A 195 -1.88 -6.76 -3.94
N LEU A 196 -2.98 -6.21 -3.40
CA LEU A 196 -4.29 -6.86 -3.50
C LEU A 196 -4.87 -6.81 -4.91
N ALA A 197 -4.60 -5.74 -5.67
CA ALA A 197 -5.03 -5.62 -7.05
C ALA A 197 -4.38 -6.69 -7.95
N SER A 198 -3.18 -7.19 -7.61
CA SER A 198 -2.51 -8.26 -8.38
C SER A 198 -3.42 -9.46 -8.68
N MET A 199 -4.30 -9.84 -7.74
CA MET A 199 -5.24 -10.96 -7.90
C MET A 199 -6.18 -10.81 -9.08
N VAL A 200 -6.55 -9.57 -9.42
CA VAL A 200 -7.56 -9.29 -10.46
C VAL A 200 -6.95 -8.98 -11.82
N VAL A 201 -5.67 -8.58 -11.88
CA VAL A 201 -4.98 -8.28 -13.16
C VAL A 201 -4.24 -9.47 -13.77
N GLY A 202 -3.97 -10.52 -12.99
CA GLY A 202 -3.42 -11.79 -13.52
C GLY A 202 -2.75 -12.70 -12.49
N GLY A 203 -2.63 -12.27 -11.24
CA GLY A 203 -2.25 -13.12 -10.10
C GLY A 203 -0.75 -13.34 -9.95
N TRP A 204 -0.38 -14.15 -8.94
CA TRP A 204 1.00 -14.38 -8.50
C TRP A 204 1.39 -15.85 -8.50
N ASN A 205 1.71 -16.40 -9.67
CA ASN A 205 2.01 -17.83 -9.83
C ASN A 205 3.48 -18.24 -9.59
N THR A 206 4.39 -17.31 -9.28
CA THR A 206 5.82 -17.59 -9.04
C THR A 206 6.19 -17.94 -7.60
N GLY A 207 5.19 -18.00 -6.71
CA GLY A 207 5.40 -18.11 -5.27
C GLY A 207 6.04 -16.84 -4.67
N TRP A 208 6.18 -16.82 -3.35
CA TRP A 208 6.65 -15.62 -2.64
C TRP A 208 8.10 -15.23 -2.99
N THR A 209 8.93 -16.18 -3.41
CA THR A 209 10.35 -15.95 -3.72
C THR A 209 10.58 -15.41 -5.13
N GLY A 210 9.67 -15.67 -6.09
CA GLY A 210 9.78 -15.10 -7.44
C GLY A 210 11.00 -15.56 -8.24
N TYR A 211 11.40 -16.83 -8.15
CA TYR A 211 12.61 -17.31 -8.83
C TYR A 211 12.51 -17.27 -10.38
N PRO A 212 13.58 -16.86 -11.08
CA PRO A 212 13.74 -17.12 -12.50
C PRO A 212 13.84 -18.63 -12.82
N PRO A 213 13.43 -19.08 -14.03
CA PRO A 213 12.92 -18.27 -15.14
C PRO A 213 11.43 -17.92 -15.02
N LEU A 214 10.71 -18.48 -14.05
CA LEU A 214 9.25 -18.34 -13.97
C LEU A 214 8.82 -16.89 -13.76
N SER A 215 9.56 -16.10 -12.99
CA SER A 215 9.27 -14.67 -12.81
C SER A 215 9.50 -13.82 -14.05
N ALA A 216 10.34 -14.26 -14.99
CA ALA A 216 10.53 -13.56 -16.26
C ALA A 216 9.43 -13.89 -17.29
N GLN A 217 8.64 -14.94 -17.04
CA GLN A 217 7.55 -15.42 -17.90
C GLN A 217 6.17 -15.22 -17.25
N ALA A 218 6.16 -14.55 -16.10
CA ALA A 218 5.00 -14.29 -15.30
C ALA A 218 3.95 -13.46 -16.07
N PRO A 219 2.64 -13.76 -15.91
CA PRO A 219 1.59 -12.86 -16.39
C PRO A 219 1.63 -11.51 -15.65
N LEU A 220 0.93 -10.54 -16.23
CA LEU A 220 0.69 -9.26 -15.59
C LEU A 220 0.08 -9.43 -14.19
N GLY A 221 0.59 -8.71 -13.20
CA GLY A 221 0.11 -8.76 -11.82
C GLY A 221 1.16 -9.26 -10.83
N MET A 222 2.25 -9.86 -11.31
CA MET A 222 3.48 -10.08 -10.54
C MET A 222 4.49 -8.96 -10.68
#